data_AF-A0A7R6YW93-F1
#
_entry.id   AF-A0A7R6YW93-F1
#
_cell.length_a   1.000
_cell.length_b   1.000
_cell.length_c   1.000
_cell.angle_alpha   90.00
_cell.angle_beta   90.00
_cell.angle_gamma   90.00
#
_symmetry.space_group_name_H-M   'P 1'
#
loop_
_entity.id
_entity.type
_entity.pdbx_description
1 polymer ?
#
loop_
_entity_poly.entity_id
_entity_poly.type
_entity_poly.pdbx_seq_one_letter_code
_entity_poly.pdbx_strand_id
1 'polypeptide(L)'
;MSRDEYEPERIALLEERRRDEAESEVPDYPSLESRYGPGTFGCHEGVHVTKLVVDLIEDKLVNHGSVILNPYWFYCVREAQQLLYAAYSAVGGEHLGAPRPGDAGLEKPTTQELEKMSTPTIQESPFPWPDEEKGYHLFPAAMESDSLVAFHGTARSNLAAIVAEGFKFTAKLQSLSFAKESSYALSHACARRSETSPEGCVIAVRFSAPIPRSNVAVETSDIHVYDLAEQPEVIGYCIVPADYVWR
;
A
#
# COMPACT_ATOMS: atom_id res chain seq x y z
N MET A 1 -4.26 -29.61 13.56
CA MET A 1 -3.66 -29.97 12.25
C MET A 1 -2.16 -29.82 12.38
N SER A 2 -1.39 -30.80 11.92
CA SER A 2 0.08 -30.82 12.10
C SER A 2 0.79 -30.17 10.91
N ARG A 3 2.03 -29.73 11.13
CA ARG A 3 2.90 -29.18 10.07
C ARG A 3 3.05 -30.14 8.88
N ASP A 4 3.02 -31.44 9.15
CA ASP A 4 3.20 -32.48 8.14
C ASP A 4 2.00 -32.60 7.19
N GLU A 5 0.82 -32.09 7.58
CA GLU A 5 -0.39 -32.12 6.75
C GLU A 5 -0.35 -31.05 5.64
N TYR A 6 0.30 -29.91 5.88
CA TYR A 6 0.34 -28.78 4.93
C TYR A 6 1.61 -28.74 4.05
N GLU A 7 2.65 -29.47 4.43
CA GLU A 7 3.92 -29.44 3.71
C GLU A 7 3.81 -29.88 2.25
N PRO A 8 3.03 -30.92 1.88
CA PRO A 8 2.82 -31.28 0.47
C PRO A 8 2.18 -30.16 -0.35
N GLU A 9 1.18 -29.47 0.21
CA GLU A 9 0.50 -28.34 -0.43
C GLU A 9 1.46 -27.17 -0.63
N ARG A 10 2.25 -26.83 0.40
CA ARG A 10 3.28 -25.78 0.33
C ARG A 10 4.30 -26.06 -0.78
N ILE A 11 4.75 -27.31 -0.92
CA ILE A 11 5.70 -27.71 -1.97
C ILE A 11 5.06 -27.57 -3.35
N ALA A 12 3.82 -28.03 -3.53
CA ALA A 12 3.12 -27.92 -4.81
C ALA A 12 2.94 -26.46 -5.26
N LEU A 13 2.54 -25.57 -4.34
CA LEU A 13 2.44 -24.13 -4.60
C LEU A 13 3.81 -23.53 -4.96
N LEU A 14 4.88 -23.93 -4.28
CA LEU A 14 6.23 -23.44 -4.57
C LEU A 14 6.72 -23.88 -5.96
N GLU A 15 6.44 -25.12 -6.35
CA GLU A 15 6.78 -25.64 -7.68
C GLU A 15 6.02 -24.94 -8.80
N GLU A 16 4.72 -24.65 -8.59
CA GLU A 16 3.91 -23.87 -9.51
C GLU A 16 4.50 -22.47 -9.71
N ARG A 17 4.79 -21.74 -8.63
CA ARG A 17 5.37 -20.39 -8.70
C ARG A 17 6.73 -20.35 -9.40
N ARG A 18 7.56 -21.37 -9.20
CA ARG A 18 8.85 -21.50 -9.89
C ARG A 18 8.70 -21.86 -11.36
N ARG A 19 7.63 -22.56 -11.74
CA ARG A 19 7.30 -22.83 -13.14
C ARG A 19 6.87 -21.55 -13.84
N ASP A 20 5.96 -20.78 -13.24
CA ASP A 20 5.52 -19.47 -13.77
C ASP A 20 6.71 -18.52 -13.97
N GLU A 21 7.67 -18.54 -13.05
CA GLU A 21 8.92 -17.78 -13.15
C GLU A 21 9.76 -18.22 -14.36
N ALA A 22 9.94 -19.53 -14.56
CA ALA A 22 10.72 -20.08 -15.66
C ALA A 22 10.06 -19.85 -17.03
N GLU A 23 8.73 -19.72 -17.07
CA GLU A 23 7.93 -19.44 -18.26
C GLU A 23 7.80 -17.93 -18.54
N SER A 24 8.29 -17.07 -17.65
CA SER A 24 8.25 -15.62 -17.84
C SER A 24 9.09 -15.17 -19.03
N GLU A 25 8.47 -14.46 -19.97
CA GLU A 25 9.16 -13.85 -21.12
C GLU A 25 9.93 -12.56 -20.74
N VAL A 26 9.86 -12.12 -19.49
CA VAL A 26 10.53 -10.91 -19.01
C VAL A 26 12.04 -11.20 -18.88
N PRO A 27 12.91 -10.49 -19.63
CA PRO A 27 14.35 -10.64 -19.49
C PRO A 27 14.80 -10.32 -18.05
N ASP A 28 15.69 -11.14 -17.49
CA ASP A 28 16.22 -11.00 -16.13
C ASP A 28 15.15 -10.95 -15.02
N TYR A 29 14.04 -11.69 -15.19
CA TYR A 29 12.99 -11.77 -14.17
C TYR A 29 13.56 -12.26 -12.83
N PRO A 30 13.45 -11.48 -11.73
CA PRO A 30 14.10 -11.85 -10.46
C PRO A 30 13.50 -13.11 -9.83
N SER A 31 14.36 -13.93 -9.22
CA SER A 31 13.90 -15.18 -8.61
C SER A 31 12.91 -14.97 -7.47
N LEU A 32 12.10 -15.97 -7.17
CA LEU A 32 11.13 -15.94 -6.08
C LEU A 32 11.79 -15.59 -4.75
N GLU A 33 12.96 -16.16 -4.46
CA GLU A 33 13.73 -15.85 -3.26
C GLU A 33 14.23 -14.39 -3.26
N SER A 34 14.63 -13.85 -4.41
CA SER A 34 15.02 -12.45 -4.54
C SER A 34 13.84 -11.48 -4.39
N ARG A 35 12.61 -11.93 -4.67
CA ARG A 35 11.40 -11.11 -4.58
C ARG A 35 10.73 -11.20 -3.21
N TYR A 36 10.69 -12.38 -2.59
CA TYR A 36 9.89 -12.66 -1.38
C TYR A 36 10.70 -13.16 -0.17
N GLY A 37 12.04 -13.28 -0.27
CA GLY A 37 12.90 -13.69 0.84
C GLY A 37 13.07 -12.63 1.95
N PRO A 38 13.62 -12.98 3.13
CA PRO A 38 13.89 -12.01 4.19
C PRO A 38 14.72 -10.81 3.70
N GLY A 39 14.35 -9.60 4.13
CA GLY A 39 14.98 -8.35 3.66
C GLY A 39 14.46 -7.82 2.32
N THR A 40 13.62 -8.59 1.61
CA THR A 40 12.98 -8.14 0.36
C THR A 40 11.61 -7.51 0.61
N PHE A 41 11.11 -6.79 -0.40
CA PHE A 41 9.77 -6.21 -0.39
C PHE A 41 8.65 -7.25 -0.26
N GLY A 42 8.71 -8.35 -1.01
CA GLY A 42 7.68 -9.39 -0.94
C GLY A 42 7.59 -10.03 0.45
N CYS A 43 8.69 -10.08 1.21
CA CYS A 43 8.66 -10.49 2.61
C CYS A 43 8.01 -9.44 3.51
N HIS A 44 8.31 -8.15 3.29
CA HIS A 44 7.65 -7.05 4.00
C HIS A 44 6.13 -7.06 3.82
N GLU A 45 5.64 -7.24 2.59
CA GLU A 45 4.21 -7.34 2.31
C GLU A 45 3.59 -8.56 2.99
N GLY A 46 4.27 -9.72 2.95
CA GLY A 46 3.83 -10.90 3.70
C GLY A 46 3.63 -10.60 5.19
N VAL A 47 4.55 -9.86 5.82
CA VAL A 47 4.44 -9.41 7.21
C VAL A 47 3.28 -8.43 7.38
N HIS A 48 3.17 -7.43 6.51
CA HIS A 48 2.14 -6.39 6.59
C HIS A 48 0.73 -6.96 6.45
N VAL A 49 0.48 -7.77 5.42
CA VAL A 49 -0.81 -8.42 5.18
C VAL A 49 -1.17 -9.35 6.34
N THR A 50 -0.21 -10.09 6.88
CA THR A 50 -0.46 -10.93 8.07
C THR A 50 -0.95 -10.08 9.24
N LYS A 51 -0.36 -8.90 9.47
CA LYS A 51 -0.82 -7.96 10.51
C LYS A 51 -2.23 -7.45 10.25
N LEU A 52 -2.56 -7.08 9.01
CA LEU A 52 -3.90 -6.63 8.64
C LEU A 52 -4.96 -7.70 8.94
N VAL A 53 -4.68 -8.97 8.62
CA VAL A 53 -5.60 -10.08 8.89
C VAL A 53 -5.74 -10.32 10.39
N VAL A 54 -4.66 -10.24 11.16
CA VAL A 54 -4.72 -10.34 12.64
C VAL A 54 -5.62 -9.25 13.23
N ASP A 55 -5.48 -8.02 12.76
CA ASP A 55 -6.28 -6.88 13.22
C ASP A 55 -7.75 -7.05 12.81
N LEU A 56 -8.00 -7.51 11.60
CA LEU A 56 -9.35 -7.78 11.12
C LEU A 56 -10.05 -8.87 11.97
N ILE A 57 -9.33 -9.93 12.33
CA ILE A 57 -9.85 -10.97 13.22
C ILE A 57 -10.21 -10.38 14.59
N GLU A 58 -9.35 -9.52 15.14
CA GLU A 58 -9.63 -8.84 16.41
C GLU A 58 -10.90 -7.99 16.33
N ASP A 59 -10.93 -7.09 15.35
CA ASP A 59 -11.98 -6.08 15.21
C ASP A 59 -13.33 -6.69 14.83
N LYS A 60 -13.33 -7.69 13.93
CA LYS A 60 -14.56 -8.21 13.32
C LYS A 60 -15.04 -9.53 13.90
N LEU A 61 -14.16 -10.34 14.48
CA LEU A 61 -14.53 -11.67 14.99
C LEU A 61 -14.42 -11.75 16.51
N VAL A 62 -13.27 -11.42 17.09
CA VAL A 62 -13.07 -11.54 18.55
C VAL A 62 -14.07 -10.69 19.32
N ASN A 63 -14.33 -9.48 18.84
CA ASN A 63 -15.27 -8.54 19.44
C ASN A 63 -16.74 -8.76 19.04
N HIS A 64 -17.03 -9.76 18.18
CA HIS A 64 -18.39 -9.99 17.70
C HIS A 64 -19.24 -10.73 18.74
N GLY A 65 -20.45 -10.23 19.01
CA GLY A 65 -21.34 -10.77 20.04
C GLY A 65 -21.61 -12.27 19.92
N SER A 66 -21.87 -12.77 18.71
CA SER A 66 -22.09 -14.22 18.48
C SER A 66 -20.86 -15.09 18.79
N VAL A 67 -19.65 -14.56 18.58
CA VAL A 67 -18.40 -15.27 18.88
C VAL A 67 -18.17 -15.27 20.38
N ILE A 68 -18.39 -14.14 21.06
CA ILE A 68 -18.27 -14.02 22.53
C ILE A 68 -19.26 -14.95 23.25
N LEU A 69 -20.49 -15.08 22.75
CA LEU A 69 -21.52 -15.92 23.37
C LEU A 69 -21.25 -17.42 23.29
N ASN A 70 -20.41 -17.87 22.34
CA ASN A 70 -20.12 -19.28 22.13
C ASN A 70 -18.65 -19.60 22.50
N PRO A 71 -18.40 -20.36 23.59
CA PRO A 71 -17.04 -20.59 24.07
C PRO A 71 -16.17 -21.38 23.08
N TYR A 72 -16.77 -22.28 22.29
CA TYR A 72 -16.03 -23.01 21.26
C TYR A 72 -15.63 -22.10 20.10
N TRP A 73 -16.53 -21.22 19.65
CA TRP A 73 -16.23 -20.27 18.57
C TRP A 73 -15.20 -19.24 19.01
N PHE A 74 -15.35 -18.70 20.22
CA PHE A 74 -14.36 -17.79 20.79
C PHE A 74 -12.98 -18.44 20.86
N TYR A 75 -12.90 -19.69 21.33
CA TYR A 75 -11.65 -20.46 21.34
C TYR A 75 -11.04 -20.59 19.94
N CYS A 76 -11.80 -21.04 18.94
CA CYS A 76 -11.28 -21.22 17.57
C CYS A 76 -10.77 -19.91 16.96
N VAL A 77 -11.50 -18.82 17.13
CA VAL A 77 -11.10 -17.50 16.60
C VAL A 77 -9.83 -17.00 17.27
N ARG A 78 -9.71 -17.15 18.60
CA ARG A 78 -8.50 -16.76 19.34
C ARG A 78 -7.30 -17.62 19.00
N GLU A 79 -7.49 -18.93 18.82
CA GLU A 79 -6.43 -19.84 18.39
C GLU A 79 -5.91 -19.47 16.99
N ALA A 80 -6.81 -19.21 16.04
CA ALA A 80 -6.43 -18.74 14.71
C ALA A 80 -5.65 -17.42 14.75
N GLN A 81 -6.12 -16.45 15.55
CA GLN A 81 -5.43 -15.17 15.74
C GLN A 81 -4.03 -15.37 16.33
N GLN A 82 -3.87 -16.24 17.34
CA GLN A 82 -2.56 -16.52 17.94
C GLN A 82 -1.59 -17.16 16.97
N LEU A 83 -2.06 -18.11 16.14
CA LEU A 83 -1.23 -18.75 15.12
C LEU A 83 -0.72 -17.74 14.09
N LEU A 84 -1.59 -16.85 13.61
CA LEU A 84 -1.20 -15.79 12.67
C LEU A 84 -0.27 -14.75 13.31
N TYR A 85 -0.49 -14.38 14.57
CA TYR A 85 0.40 -13.47 15.29
C TYR A 85 1.79 -14.08 15.53
N ALA A 86 1.86 -15.40 15.79
CA ALA A 86 3.12 -16.11 15.90
C ALA A 86 3.88 -16.12 14.56
N ALA A 87 3.20 -16.34 13.44
CA ALA A 87 3.78 -16.24 12.10
C ALA A 87 4.28 -14.82 11.81
N TYR A 88 3.47 -13.80 12.09
CA TYR A 88 3.86 -12.39 11.98
C TYR A 88 5.13 -12.06 12.78
N SER A 89 5.19 -12.51 14.04
CA SER A 89 6.32 -12.26 14.93
C SER A 89 7.60 -12.97 14.45
N ALA A 90 7.47 -14.21 13.96
CA ALA A 90 8.60 -14.99 13.45
C ALA A 90 9.20 -14.35 12.18
N VAL A 91 8.36 -14.03 11.18
CA VAL A 91 8.83 -13.40 9.93
C VAL A 91 9.35 -11.99 10.20
N GLY A 92 8.71 -11.23 11.10
CA GLY A 92 9.21 -9.92 11.52
C GLY A 92 10.62 -9.97 12.10
N GLY A 93 10.95 -10.99 12.91
CA GLY A 93 12.30 -11.19 13.44
C GLY A 93 13.35 -11.47 12.36
N GLU A 94 13.04 -12.36 11.41
CA GLU A 94 13.93 -12.71 10.29
C GLU A 94 14.10 -11.54 9.31
N HIS A 95 13.01 -10.85 8.99
CA HIS A 95 13.00 -9.71 8.07
C HIS A 95 13.78 -8.51 8.63
N LEU A 96 13.60 -8.17 9.91
CA LEU A 96 14.32 -7.07 10.56
C LEU A 96 15.82 -7.34 10.74
N GLY A 97 16.23 -8.62 10.73
CA GLY A 97 17.63 -9.04 10.81
C GLY A 97 18.36 -9.14 9.47
N ALA A 98 17.66 -9.02 8.34
CA ALA A 98 18.23 -9.21 7.01
C ALA A 98 18.92 -7.93 6.47
N PRO A 99 20.03 -8.06 5.72
CA PRO A 99 20.67 -6.93 5.03
C PRO A 99 19.72 -6.29 4.00
N ARG A 100 19.77 -4.97 3.87
CA ARG A 100 18.89 -4.26 2.91
C ARG A 100 19.50 -4.28 1.51
N PRO A 101 18.66 -4.39 0.45
CA PRO A 101 19.10 -4.05 -0.90
C PRO A 101 19.48 -2.56 -0.94
N GLY A 102 20.77 -2.24 -1.09
CA GLY A 102 21.27 -0.85 -1.14
C GLY A 102 22.45 -0.52 -0.21
N ASP A 103 22.87 -1.41 0.68
CA ASP A 103 24.08 -1.20 1.50
C ASP A 103 25.39 -1.48 0.71
N ALA A 104 25.29 -1.91 -0.55
CA ALA A 104 26.41 -1.90 -1.49
C ALA A 104 26.43 -0.55 -2.23
N GLY A 105 27.40 0.29 -1.88
CA GLY A 105 27.44 1.71 -2.22
C GLY A 105 27.16 2.05 -3.68
N LEU A 106 26.34 3.08 -3.87
CA LEU A 106 26.12 3.76 -5.14
C LEU A 106 26.35 5.26 -4.95
N GLU A 107 27.26 5.80 -5.76
CA GLU A 107 27.56 7.23 -5.86
C GLU A 107 26.35 8.01 -6.39
N LYS A 108 26.16 9.23 -5.87
CA LYS A 108 25.04 10.11 -6.21
C LYS A 108 25.22 10.70 -7.63
N PRO A 109 24.18 10.81 -8.47
CA PRO A 109 24.27 11.55 -9.72
C PRO A 109 24.31 13.06 -9.47
N THR A 110 25.13 13.76 -10.25
CA THR A 110 25.33 15.22 -10.19
C THR A 110 24.22 16.02 -10.86
N THR A 111 23.95 17.18 -10.26
CA THR A 111 22.94 18.18 -10.62
C THR A 111 23.26 18.89 -11.94
N GLN A 112 22.81 18.36 -13.08
CA GLN A 112 22.63 19.13 -14.31
C GLN A 112 21.88 18.26 -15.33
N GLU A 113 20.58 18.50 -15.50
CA GLU A 113 19.76 18.28 -16.73
C GLU A 113 18.27 18.12 -16.39
N LEU A 114 17.59 19.16 -15.88
CA LEU A 114 16.11 19.24 -15.93
C LEU A 114 15.65 20.72 -15.97
N GLU A 115 15.90 21.41 -17.08
CA GLU A 115 15.20 22.65 -17.43
C GLU A 115 14.43 22.44 -18.74
N LYS A 116 13.10 22.30 -18.60
CA LYS A 116 12.00 22.70 -19.52
C LYS A 116 10.82 21.72 -19.41
N MET A 117 10.02 21.85 -18.35
CA MET A 117 8.62 21.44 -18.37
C MET A 117 7.80 22.54 -17.70
N SER A 118 6.81 23.06 -18.41
CA SER A 118 5.84 24.02 -17.88
C SER A 118 5.26 23.49 -16.58
N THR A 119 5.22 24.34 -15.54
CA THR A 119 4.66 23.96 -14.23
C THR A 119 3.22 23.49 -14.43
N PRO A 120 2.91 22.22 -14.11
CA PRO A 120 1.56 21.71 -14.25
C PRO A 120 0.63 22.46 -13.30
N THR A 121 -0.54 22.86 -13.80
CA THR A 121 -1.56 23.51 -12.96
C THR A 121 -2.26 22.42 -12.16
N ILE A 122 -2.04 22.38 -10.85
CA ILE A 122 -2.72 21.44 -9.94
C ILE A 122 -4.23 21.72 -9.98
N GLN A 123 -5.02 20.71 -10.36
CA GLN A 123 -6.47 20.86 -10.50
C GLN A 123 -7.21 20.46 -9.21
N GLU A 124 -7.97 21.39 -8.63
CA GLU A 124 -8.98 21.05 -7.63
C GLU A 124 -10.21 20.42 -8.31
N SER A 125 -10.58 19.23 -7.88
CA SER A 125 -11.82 18.56 -8.30
C SER A 125 -12.87 18.74 -7.20
N PRO A 126 -14.09 19.23 -7.52
CA PRO A 126 -15.14 19.34 -6.54
C PRO A 126 -15.50 17.94 -6.02
N PHE A 127 -15.76 17.83 -4.72
CA PHE A 127 -16.28 16.59 -4.16
C PHE A 127 -17.65 16.30 -4.78
N PRO A 128 -17.83 15.20 -5.54
CA PRO A 128 -19.04 14.99 -6.32
C PRO A 128 -20.28 14.71 -5.48
N TRP A 129 -20.13 14.61 -4.15
CA TRP A 129 -21.04 13.96 -3.20
C TRP A 129 -21.26 12.49 -3.62
N PRO A 130 -21.15 11.53 -2.69
CA PRO A 130 -21.20 10.10 -3.02
C PRO A 130 -22.41 9.73 -3.89
N ASP A 131 -22.12 9.11 -5.02
CA ASP A 131 -23.09 8.48 -5.90
C ASP A 131 -22.62 7.03 -6.11
N GLU A 132 -23.27 6.11 -5.40
CA GLU A 132 -23.00 4.67 -5.47
C GLU A 132 -23.15 4.15 -6.91
N GLU A 133 -23.96 4.82 -7.76
CA GLU A 133 -24.12 4.49 -9.18
C GLU A 133 -22.85 4.76 -10.01
N LYS A 134 -21.88 5.53 -9.49
CA LYS A 134 -20.63 5.90 -10.19
C LYS A 134 -19.36 5.31 -9.56
N GLY A 135 -19.50 4.38 -8.62
CA GLY A 135 -18.34 3.71 -8.00
C GLY A 135 -17.48 4.62 -7.10
N TYR A 136 -18.04 5.74 -6.62
CA TYR A 136 -17.37 6.69 -5.72
C TYR A 136 -16.06 7.32 -6.26
N HIS A 137 -15.80 7.26 -7.57
CA HIS A 137 -14.65 7.94 -8.18
C HIS A 137 -14.75 9.45 -7.98
N LEU A 138 -13.66 10.04 -7.47
CA LEU A 138 -13.55 11.46 -7.16
C LEU A 138 -13.00 12.28 -8.32
N PHE A 139 -12.29 11.65 -9.25
CA PHE A 139 -11.60 12.32 -10.34
C PHE A 139 -12.21 11.94 -11.70
N PRO A 140 -11.96 12.72 -12.76
CA PRO A 140 -12.40 12.39 -14.10
C PRO A 140 -11.90 11.01 -14.54
N ALA A 141 -12.71 10.28 -15.33
CA ALA A 141 -12.38 8.94 -15.81
C ALA A 141 -11.02 8.84 -16.53
N ALA A 142 -10.57 9.92 -17.17
CA ALA A 142 -9.25 10.00 -17.80
C ALA A 142 -8.08 9.90 -16.80
N MET A 143 -8.27 10.33 -15.55
CA MET A 143 -7.28 10.15 -14.48
C MET A 143 -7.41 8.75 -13.85
N GLU A 144 -8.65 8.30 -13.58
CA GLU A 144 -8.90 6.99 -12.95
C GLU A 144 -8.45 5.80 -13.81
N SER A 145 -8.35 5.99 -15.14
CA SER A 145 -7.92 4.94 -16.08
C SER A 145 -6.47 5.06 -16.55
N ASP A 146 -5.73 6.09 -16.11
CA ASP A 146 -4.33 6.28 -16.48
C ASP A 146 -3.43 5.45 -15.58
N SER A 147 -2.67 4.51 -16.17
CA SER A 147 -1.82 3.58 -15.42
C SER A 147 -0.64 4.23 -14.70
N LEU A 148 -0.33 5.49 -15.00
CA LEU A 148 0.69 6.28 -14.31
C LEU A 148 0.08 7.20 -13.24
N VAL A 149 -1.25 7.25 -13.11
CA VAL A 149 -1.93 8.05 -12.10
C VAL A 149 -2.35 7.17 -10.93
N ALA A 150 -2.17 7.70 -9.72
CA ALA A 150 -2.63 7.07 -8.49
C ALA A 150 -3.07 8.12 -7.47
N PHE A 151 -3.65 7.68 -6.36
CA PHE A 151 -4.39 8.51 -5.41
C PHE A 151 -3.93 8.27 -3.97
N HIS A 152 -3.74 9.35 -3.22
CA HIS A 152 -3.33 9.27 -1.81
C HIS A 152 -4.34 9.95 -0.90
N GLY A 153 -4.84 9.22 0.09
CA GLY A 153 -5.76 9.74 1.11
C GLY A 153 -5.02 10.29 2.33
N THR A 154 -5.29 11.53 2.71
CA THR A 154 -4.64 12.21 3.85
C THR A 154 -5.57 13.21 4.54
N ALA A 155 -5.10 13.81 5.64
CA ALA A 155 -5.79 14.92 6.29
C ALA A 155 -5.70 16.20 5.44
N ARG A 156 -6.75 17.03 5.42
CA ARG A 156 -6.74 18.33 4.69
C ARG A 156 -5.54 19.21 5.06
N SER A 157 -5.14 19.19 6.34
CA SER A 157 -4.01 19.96 6.85
C SER A 157 -2.66 19.61 6.20
N ASN A 158 -2.51 18.40 5.67
CA ASN A 158 -1.26 17.97 5.03
C ASN A 158 -1.14 18.45 3.58
N LEU A 159 -2.24 18.83 2.92
CA LEU A 159 -2.24 19.14 1.48
C LEU A 159 -1.25 20.26 1.12
N ALA A 160 -1.24 21.36 1.87
CA ALA A 160 -0.38 22.50 1.56
C ALA A 160 1.11 22.13 1.62
N ALA A 161 1.50 21.34 2.62
CA ALA A 161 2.87 20.87 2.77
C ALA A 161 3.26 19.87 1.66
N ILE A 162 2.36 18.94 1.31
CA ILE A 162 2.60 17.96 0.23
C ILE A 162 2.76 18.66 -1.12
N VAL A 163 1.92 19.65 -1.43
CA VAL A 163 2.01 20.42 -2.67
C VAL A 163 3.30 21.23 -2.74
N ALA A 164 3.73 21.83 -1.63
CA ALA A 164 4.90 22.71 -1.60
C ALA A 164 6.24 21.95 -1.52
N GLU A 165 6.26 20.84 -0.79
CA GLU A 165 7.50 20.17 -0.36
C GLU A 165 7.57 18.70 -0.79
N GLY A 166 6.53 18.20 -1.44
CA GLY A 166 6.40 16.79 -1.78
C GLY A 166 6.01 15.93 -0.58
N PHE A 167 5.93 14.63 -0.83
CA PHE A 167 5.65 13.65 0.20
C PHE A 167 6.88 13.40 1.07
N LYS A 168 6.65 13.00 2.32
CA LYS A 168 7.70 12.68 3.31
C LYS A 168 7.33 11.44 4.11
N PHE A 169 8.34 10.67 4.48
CA PHE A 169 8.20 9.61 5.47
C PHE A 169 8.13 10.22 6.88
N THR A 170 7.20 9.71 7.68
CA THR A 170 6.96 10.13 9.08
C THR A 170 7.64 9.23 10.12
N ALA A 171 8.26 8.12 9.72
CA ALA A 171 9.02 7.22 10.61
C ALA A 171 10.16 6.47 9.89
N LYS A 172 10.98 5.75 10.67
CA LYS A 172 12.24 5.08 10.26
C LYS A 172 12.10 3.96 9.22
N LEU A 173 10.90 3.40 9.03
CA LEU A 173 10.57 2.39 8.02
C LEU A 173 9.19 2.75 7.52
N GLN A 174 9.09 3.44 6.38
CA GLN A 174 7.80 3.73 5.78
C GLN A 174 7.92 3.69 4.27
N SER A 175 7.00 2.97 3.65
CA SER A 175 6.55 3.25 2.31
C SER A 175 5.42 4.28 2.34
N LEU A 176 5.19 4.93 1.22
CA LEU A 176 3.94 5.63 0.95
C LEU A 176 3.13 4.84 -0.06
N SER A 177 1.87 4.62 0.27
CA SER A 177 0.92 3.92 -0.59
C SER A 177 0.06 4.92 -1.34
N PHE A 178 -0.16 4.63 -2.62
CA PHE A 178 -1.01 5.37 -3.54
C PHE A 178 -1.95 4.38 -4.20
N ALA A 179 -3.26 4.49 -3.96
CA ALA A 179 -4.25 3.61 -4.56
C ALA A 179 -4.42 3.89 -6.06
N LYS A 180 -4.66 2.86 -6.85
CA LYS A 180 -4.93 3.00 -8.29
C LYS A 180 -6.32 3.55 -8.59
N GLU A 181 -7.25 3.46 -7.63
CA GLU A 181 -8.57 4.07 -7.72
C GLU A 181 -8.79 5.05 -6.56
N SER A 182 -9.41 6.18 -6.85
CA SER A 182 -9.61 7.23 -5.84
C SER A 182 -10.62 6.84 -4.75
N SER A 183 -11.51 5.90 -5.05
CA SER A 183 -12.47 5.30 -4.11
C SER A 183 -11.76 4.60 -2.94
N TYR A 184 -10.66 3.88 -3.18
CA TYR A 184 -9.85 3.27 -2.13
C TYR A 184 -9.14 4.33 -1.26
N ALA A 185 -8.59 5.37 -1.89
CA ALA A 185 -7.95 6.49 -1.18
C ALA A 185 -8.94 7.31 -0.33
N LEU A 186 -10.21 7.37 -0.70
CA LEU A 186 -11.26 8.08 0.04
C LEU A 186 -11.45 7.53 1.46
N SER A 187 -11.41 6.20 1.63
CA SER A 187 -11.47 5.57 2.96
C SER A 187 -10.35 6.07 3.88
N HIS A 188 -9.13 6.18 3.36
CA HIS A 188 -7.97 6.70 4.08
C HIS A 188 -8.09 8.20 4.37
N ALA A 189 -8.58 9.00 3.42
CA ALA A 189 -8.83 10.43 3.63
C ALA A 189 -9.81 10.67 4.79
N CYS A 190 -10.84 9.84 4.93
CA CYS A 190 -11.76 9.86 6.07
C CYS A 190 -11.08 9.45 7.37
N ALA A 191 -10.29 8.37 7.36
CA ALA A 191 -9.60 7.84 8.54
C ALA A 191 -8.51 8.77 9.10
N ARG A 192 -7.96 9.69 8.27
CA ARG A 192 -6.91 10.64 8.66
C ARG A 192 -7.43 11.96 9.24
N ARG A 193 -8.76 12.16 9.29
CA ARG A 193 -9.37 13.34 9.91
C ARG A 193 -9.06 13.38 11.41
N SER A 194 -9.10 14.58 11.97
CA SER A 194 -8.95 14.83 13.40
C SER A 194 -9.80 16.04 13.82
N GLU A 195 -9.93 16.29 15.12
CA GLU A 195 -10.56 17.52 15.62
C GLU A 195 -9.91 18.79 15.06
N THR A 196 -8.60 18.75 14.80
CA THR A 196 -7.81 19.86 14.26
C THR A 196 -7.73 19.89 12.73
N SER A 197 -8.19 18.82 12.05
CA SER A 197 -8.33 18.73 10.59
C SER A 197 -9.56 17.88 10.25
N PRO A 198 -10.77 18.43 10.40
CA PRO A 198 -12.01 17.66 10.28
C PRO A 198 -12.31 17.23 8.83
N GLU A 199 -11.70 17.88 7.85
CA GLU A 199 -11.81 17.51 6.43
C GLU A 199 -10.71 16.52 6.02
N GLY A 200 -11.05 15.62 5.10
CA GLY A 200 -10.10 14.76 4.42
C GLY A 200 -9.63 15.37 3.10
N CYS A 201 -8.60 14.77 2.49
CA CYS A 201 -8.17 15.11 1.15
C CYS A 201 -7.70 13.86 0.41
N VAL A 202 -8.14 13.71 -0.83
CA VAL A 202 -7.54 12.75 -1.78
C VAL A 202 -6.71 13.54 -2.77
N ILE A 203 -5.45 13.15 -2.94
CA ILE A 203 -4.48 13.79 -3.84
C ILE A 203 -4.25 12.85 -5.02
N ALA A 204 -4.44 13.34 -6.24
CA ALA A 204 -4.07 12.64 -7.46
C ALA A 204 -2.62 12.97 -7.82
N VAL A 205 -1.83 11.94 -8.10
CA VAL A 205 -0.42 12.07 -8.46
C VAL A 205 -0.09 11.30 -9.73
N ARG A 206 0.93 11.75 -10.48
CA ARG A 206 1.45 11.08 -11.66
C ARG A 206 2.88 10.60 -11.43
N PHE A 207 3.12 9.33 -11.74
CA PHE A 207 4.45 8.73 -11.74
C PHE A 207 5.14 8.89 -13.09
N SER A 208 6.44 9.10 -13.08
CA SER A 208 7.26 8.99 -14.29
C SER A 208 7.43 7.52 -14.66
N ALA A 209 7.25 7.20 -15.94
CA ALA A 209 7.53 5.87 -16.46
C ALA A 209 9.06 5.62 -16.52
N PRO A 210 9.52 4.37 -16.40
CA PRO A 210 8.72 3.16 -16.19
C PRO A 210 8.38 2.91 -14.71
N ILE A 211 7.20 2.32 -14.47
CA ILE A 211 6.83 1.65 -13.22
C ILE A 211 6.36 0.22 -13.55
N PRO A 212 6.67 -0.81 -12.73
CA PRO A 212 7.46 -0.77 -11.51
C PRO A 212 8.96 -0.50 -11.75
N ARG A 213 9.67 -0.08 -10.70
CA ARG A 213 11.13 0.16 -10.68
C ARG A 213 11.69 -0.06 -9.27
N SER A 214 13.02 -0.01 -9.09
CA SER A 214 13.70 -0.48 -7.87
C SER A 214 13.11 0.01 -6.54
N ASN A 215 12.57 1.24 -6.48
CA ASN A 215 11.99 1.85 -5.27
C ASN A 215 10.49 2.17 -5.39
N VAL A 216 9.83 1.70 -6.46
CA VAL A 216 8.39 1.87 -6.71
C VAL A 216 7.79 0.52 -7.11
N ALA A 217 7.06 -0.11 -6.20
CA ALA A 217 6.34 -1.35 -6.43
C ALA A 217 4.92 -1.06 -6.92
N VAL A 218 4.41 -1.89 -7.83
CA VAL A 218 3.06 -1.77 -8.39
C VAL A 218 2.32 -3.08 -8.14
N GLU A 219 1.27 -3.01 -7.33
CA GLU A 219 0.39 -4.12 -6.97
C GLU A 219 -0.95 -4.02 -7.73
N THR A 220 -1.84 -4.99 -7.54
CA THR A 220 -3.15 -5.00 -8.20
C THR A 220 -3.95 -3.73 -7.91
N SER A 221 -4.00 -3.28 -6.66
CA SER A 221 -4.80 -2.12 -6.21
C SER A 221 -4.00 -0.86 -5.94
N ASP A 222 -2.68 -0.95 -5.72
CA ASP A 222 -1.89 0.14 -5.14
C ASP A 222 -0.48 0.26 -5.75
N ILE A 223 0.15 1.41 -5.53
CA ILE A 223 1.55 1.70 -5.83
C ILE A 223 2.24 2.08 -4.52
N HIS A 224 3.37 1.44 -4.22
CA HIS A 224 4.13 1.72 -3.01
C HIS A 224 5.49 2.34 -3.35
N VAL A 225 5.80 3.45 -2.67
CA VAL A 225 7.04 4.22 -2.85
C VAL A 225 7.91 4.10 -1.60
N TYR A 226 9.13 3.60 -1.77
CA TYR A 226 10.09 3.33 -0.68
C TYR A 226 11.25 4.33 -0.64
N ASP A 227 11.45 5.06 -1.72
CA ASP A 227 12.38 6.17 -1.83
C ASP A 227 11.68 7.33 -2.54
N LEU A 228 11.84 8.51 -1.94
CA LEU A 228 11.24 9.75 -2.37
C LEU A 228 12.24 10.69 -3.07
N ALA A 229 13.42 10.16 -3.44
CA ALA A 229 14.37 10.83 -4.31
C ALA A 229 13.72 11.29 -5.62
N GLU A 230 12.77 10.52 -6.14
CA GLU A 230 11.89 10.93 -7.23
C GLU A 230 10.44 11.01 -6.74
N GLN A 231 9.94 12.23 -6.64
CA GLN A 231 8.57 12.52 -6.19
C GLN A 231 7.59 12.26 -7.33
N PRO A 232 6.43 11.63 -7.07
CA PRO A 232 5.35 11.69 -8.04
C PRO A 232 4.84 13.13 -8.13
N GLU A 233 4.46 13.55 -9.34
CA GLU A 233 3.96 14.89 -9.60
C GLU A 233 2.53 15.00 -9.05
N VAL A 234 2.23 16.00 -8.22
CA VAL A 234 0.85 16.28 -7.81
C VAL A 234 0.12 16.93 -8.98
N ILE A 235 -0.93 16.27 -9.49
CA ILE A 235 -1.70 16.75 -10.66
C ILE A 235 -3.09 17.26 -10.28
N GLY A 236 -3.58 16.91 -9.08
CA GLY A 236 -4.86 17.40 -8.59
C GLY A 236 -5.18 16.96 -7.18
N TYR A 237 -6.27 17.48 -6.64
CA TYR A 237 -6.79 17.06 -5.33
C TYR A 237 -8.30 17.22 -5.24
N CYS A 238 -8.91 16.53 -4.29
CA CYS A 238 -10.31 16.63 -3.92
C CYS A 238 -10.41 16.78 -2.39
N ILE A 239 -11.16 17.78 -1.91
CA ILE A 239 -11.41 17.97 -0.48
C ILE A 239 -12.63 17.16 -0.09
N VAL A 240 -12.47 16.28 0.90
CA VAL A 240 -13.55 15.44 1.39
C VAL A 240 -14.23 16.14 2.59
N PRO A 241 -15.51 16.54 2.47
CA PRO A 241 -16.21 17.30 3.51
C PRO A 241 -16.24 16.60 4.86
N ALA A 242 -16.17 17.39 5.94
CA ALA A 242 -16.17 16.87 7.31
C ALA A 242 -17.44 16.07 7.68
N ASP A 243 -18.57 16.42 7.06
CA ASP A 243 -19.87 15.78 7.26
C ASP A 243 -20.09 14.53 6.39
N TYR A 244 -19.20 14.24 5.44
CA TYR A 244 -19.22 12.99 4.68
C TYR A 244 -18.83 11.81 5.58
N VAL A 245 -19.67 10.78 5.62
CA VAL A 245 -19.45 9.55 6.37
C VAL A 245 -19.17 8.41 5.40
N TRP A 246 -17.93 7.90 5.41
CA TRP A 246 -17.59 6.66 4.73
C TRP A 246 -18.33 5.50 5.40
N ARG A 247 -19.04 4.68 4.61
CA ARG A 247 -19.82 3.53 5.08
C ARG A 247 -19.34 2.25 4.42
#